data_AF-A0A958DHW1-F1
#
_entry.id   AF-A0A958DHW1-F1
#
_cell.length_a   1.000
_cell.length_b   1.000
_cell.length_c   1.000
_cell.angle_alpha   90.00
_cell.angle_beta   90.00
_cell.angle_gamma   90.00
#
_symmetry.space_group_name_H-M   'P 1'
#
loop_
_entity.id
_entity.type
_entity.pdbx_description
1 polymer ?
#
loop_
_entity_poly.entity_id
_entity_poly.type
_entity_poly.pdbx_seq_one_letter_code
_entity_poly.pdbx_strand_id
1 'polypeptide(L)'
;MLLYTLYKPLIYLENRGRSGPDSLPVFIDRSAGSPELTGRFDFLTQSIAFGDYDNDGDTDIFLANRVTPCKLFENDGRGHFRDVSRKKGIGGSNLTYGANWGDLDQDGDLDLFVSNLGINYIYWNQSGDLFEKDSLSLAMNDYSYTRASALADLDADGDLDIITANGAVSFSRIYRNPLNQSNFLKIWTEGAASNRSGIGSNIWLYRAGHIGDSAHLLGFRTIRIETGYMAGSLP
;
A
#
# COMPACT_ATOMS: atom_id res chain seq x y z
N MET A 1 -3.78 24.03 -29.56
CA MET A 1 -4.66 23.82 -28.39
C MET A 1 -5.22 22.42 -28.50
N LEU A 2 -4.54 21.41 -27.94
CA LEU A 2 -5.03 20.03 -27.95
C LEU A 2 -6.22 19.94 -26.99
N LEU A 3 -7.35 19.42 -27.47
CA LEU A 3 -8.48 19.04 -26.62
C LEU A 3 -7.99 17.92 -25.69
N TYR A 4 -7.74 18.24 -24.42
CA TYR A 4 -7.66 17.23 -23.38
C TYR A 4 -9.07 16.73 -23.10
N THR A 5 -9.38 15.53 -23.59
CA THR A 5 -10.58 14.80 -23.20
C THR A 5 -10.59 14.67 -21.69
N LEU A 6 -11.74 14.94 -21.07
CA LEU A 6 -12.01 14.83 -19.65
C LEU A 6 -11.80 13.37 -19.16
N TYR A 7 -10.68 13.08 -18.50
CA TYR A 7 -10.45 11.76 -17.91
C TYR A 7 -10.96 11.72 -16.44
N LYS A 8 -11.27 10.52 -15.95
CA LYS A 8 -11.50 10.20 -14.52
C LYS A 8 -10.23 9.48 -13.99
N PRO A 9 -9.76 9.70 -12.75
CA PRO A 9 -8.59 9.02 -12.18
C PRO A 9 -8.83 7.53 -12.05
N LEU A 10 -10.01 7.21 -11.55
CA LEU A 10 -10.45 5.88 -11.19
C LEU A 10 -11.90 5.76 -11.64
N ILE A 11 -12.25 4.60 -12.19
CA ILE A 11 -13.62 4.25 -12.53
C ILE A 11 -14.05 3.15 -11.57
N TYR A 12 -15.08 3.41 -10.79
CA TYR A 12 -15.66 2.39 -9.93
C TYR A 12 -16.66 1.56 -10.74
N LEU A 13 -16.27 0.31 -11.04
CA LEU A 13 -17.05 -0.65 -11.81
C LEU A 13 -17.60 -1.73 -10.88
N GLU A 14 -18.91 -1.76 -10.68
CA GLU A 14 -19.57 -2.75 -9.83
C GLU A 14 -19.96 -3.97 -10.67
N ASN A 15 -19.49 -5.16 -10.26
CA ASN A 15 -19.88 -6.43 -10.88
C ASN A 15 -21.33 -6.80 -10.49
N ARG A 16 -22.21 -6.96 -11.47
CA ARG A 16 -23.60 -7.38 -11.28
C ARG A 16 -23.82 -8.88 -11.47
N GLY A 17 -22.73 -9.64 -11.52
CA GLY A 17 -22.75 -11.07 -11.78
C GLY A 17 -22.93 -11.36 -13.26
N ARG A 18 -23.35 -12.60 -13.54
CA ARG A 18 -23.50 -13.16 -14.87
C ARG A 18 -24.93 -13.62 -15.08
N SER A 19 -25.49 -13.45 -16.29
CA SER A 19 -26.86 -13.82 -16.62
C SER A 19 -27.09 -15.33 -16.83
N GLY A 20 -26.03 -16.13 -16.74
CA GLY A 20 -26.02 -17.59 -16.83
C GLY A 20 -24.62 -18.19 -16.67
N PRO A 21 -24.49 -19.53 -16.60
CA PRO A 21 -23.21 -20.22 -16.33
C PRO A 21 -22.09 -19.88 -17.32
N ASP A 22 -22.43 -19.63 -18.58
CA ASP A 22 -21.46 -19.39 -19.66
C ASP A 22 -21.34 -17.90 -20.04
N SER A 23 -22.05 -17.02 -19.34
CA SER A 23 -21.99 -15.58 -19.60
C SER A 23 -20.85 -14.92 -18.83
N LEU A 24 -20.29 -13.87 -19.44
CA LEU A 24 -19.29 -13.02 -18.80
C LEU A 24 -19.92 -12.17 -17.68
N PRO A 25 -19.16 -11.83 -16.63
CA PRO A 25 -19.61 -10.88 -15.63
C PRO A 25 -19.87 -9.51 -16.28
N VAL A 26 -20.96 -8.87 -15.86
CA VAL A 26 -21.33 -7.52 -16.33
C VAL A 26 -20.91 -6.51 -15.28
N PHE A 27 -20.15 -5.50 -15.70
CA PHE A 27 -19.72 -4.40 -14.86
C PHE A 27 -20.48 -3.12 -15.22
N ILE A 28 -20.93 -2.38 -14.20
CA ILE A 28 -21.63 -1.10 -14.38
C ILE A 28 -20.80 0.03 -13.76
N ASP A 29 -20.64 1.14 -14.50
CA ASP A 29 -20.01 2.35 -13.98
C ASP A 29 -20.87 2.98 -12.86
N ARG A 30 -20.37 2.89 -11.63
CA ARG A 30 -20.94 3.44 -10.40
C ARG A 30 -20.14 4.64 -9.89
N SER A 31 -19.18 5.13 -10.66
CA SER A 31 -18.30 6.25 -10.34
C SER A 31 -19.05 7.51 -9.90
N ALA A 32 -20.27 7.73 -10.38
CA ALA A 32 -21.10 8.87 -9.98
C ALA A 32 -21.43 8.90 -8.46
N GLY A 33 -21.40 7.74 -7.79
CA GLY A 33 -21.58 7.62 -6.33
C GLY A 33 -20.31 7.88 -5.51
N SER A 34 -19.18 8.08 -6.16
CA SER A 34 -17.86 8.32 -5.52
C SER A 34 -17.15 9.49 -6.21
N PRO A 35 -17.72 10.71 -6.16
CA PRO A 35 -17.20 11.86 -6.90
C PRO A 35 -15.74 12.17 -6.57
N GLU A 36 -15.28 11.87 -5.35
CA GLU A 36 -13.91 12.04 -4.87
C GLU A 36 -12.90 11.18 -5.66
N LEU A 37 -13.28 9.96 -6.03
CA LEU A 37 -12.48 9.06 -6.88
C LEU A 37 -12.48 9.45 -8.36
N THR A 38 -13.38 10.37 -8.74
CA THR A 38 -13.64 10.75 -10.14
C THR A 38 -13.27 12.20 -10.45
N GLY A 39 -12.91 12.96 -9.42
CA GLY A 39 -12.52 14.36 -9.52
C GLY A 39 -11.34 14.54 -10.48
N ARG A 40 -11.38 15.61 -11.29
CA ARG A 40 -10.36 15.96 -12.29
C ARG A 40 -8.96 16.05 -11.66
N PHE A 41 -8.02 15.22 -12.13
CA PHE A 41 -6.58 15.43 -11.99
C PHE A 41 -5.90 15.00 -13.30
N ASP A 42 -4.71 15.49 -13.62
CA ASP A 42 -4.01 14.99 -14.81
C ASP A 42 -3.33 13.64 -14.48
N PHE A 43 -3.73 12.56 -15.17
CA PHE A 43 -3.62 11.16 -14.72
C PHE A 43 -2.56 10.32 -15.44
N LEU A 44 -1.28 10.62 -15.25
CA LEU A 44 -0.31 9.54 -15.46
C LEU A 44 -0.15 8.75 -14.17
N THR A 45 -1.24 8.17 -13.67
CA THR A 45 -1.20 7.16 -12.59
C THR A 45 -0.49 5.93 -13.13
N GLN A 46 0.59 5.52 -12.46
CA GLN A 46 1.45 4.42 -12.90
C GLN A 46 1.24 3.15 -12.05
N SER A 47 0.83 3.32 -10.80
CA SER A 47 0.68 2.25 -9.84
C SER A 47 -0.34 2.64 -8.77
N ILE A 48 -0.93 1.61 -8.17
CA ILE A 48 -1.89 1.67 -7.08
C ILE A 48 -1.38 0.74 -5.99
N ALA A 49 -1.44 1.17 -4.73
CA ALA A 49 -1.12 0.34 -3.57
C ALA A 49 -2.28 0.36 -2.57
N PHE A 50 -2.70 -0.83 -2.12
CA PHE A 50 -3.73 -1.00 -1.10
C PHE A 50 -3.08 -1.27 0.26
N GLY A 51 -3.57 -0.61 1.31
CA GLY A 51 -3.07 -0.77 2.68
C GLY A 51 -4.04 -0.14 3.66
N ASP A 52 -4.14 -0.70 4.86
CA ASP A 52 -4.87 -0.13 6.00
C ASP A 52 -3.88 0.76 6.76
N TYR A 53 -3.76 2.03 6.38
CA TYR A 53 -2.66 2.86 6.86
C TYR A 53 -2.94 3.45 8.25
N ASP A 54 -4.19 3.56 8.67
CA ASP A 54 -4.57 4.06 9.99
C ASP A 54 -5.05 2.98 10.96
N ASN A 55 -4.90 1.71 10.57
CA ASN A 55 -5.20 0.53 11.39
C ASN A 55 -6.67 0.50 11.85
N ASP A 56 -7.59 1.07 11.06
CA ASP A 56 -9.02 1.10 11.37
C ASP A 56 -9.77 -0.17 10.91
N GLY A 57 -9.07 -1.05 10.18
CA GLY A 57 -9.56 -2.34 9.74
C GLY A 57 -10.19 -2.32 8.35
N ASP A 58 -10.27 -1.17 7.68
CA ASP A 58 -10.69 -1.07 6.31
C ASP A 58 -9.50 -1.15 5.33
N THR A 59 -9.59 -0.58 4.14
CA THR A 59 -8.49 -0.69 3.15
C THR A 59 -8.49 0.56 2.31
N ASP A 60 -7.38 1.28 2.41
CA ASP A 60 -7.17 2.55 1.76
C ASP A 60 -6.43 2.38 0.44
N ILE A 61 -6.38 3.48 -0.33
CA ILE A 61 -5.81 3.49 -1.67
C ILE A 61 -4.77 4.60 -1.79
N PHE A 62 -3.54 4.21 -2.13
CA PHE A 62 -2.53 5.15 -2.61
C PHE A 62 -2.39 5.07 -4.13
N LEU A 63 -2.41 6.23 -4.79
CA LEU A 63 -2.15 6.37 -6.23
C LEU A 63 -0.80 7.02 -6.46
N ALA A 64 0.10 6.27 -7.11
CA ALA A 64 1.38 6.75 -7.59
C ALA A 64 1.19 7.50 -8.91
N ASN A 65 1.32 8.83 -8.85
CA ASN A 65 1.13 9.70 -10.01
C ASN A 65 2.47 10.23 -10.53
N ARG A 66 2.64 10.20 -11.85
CA ARG A 66 3.86 10.69 -12.49
C ARG A 66 3.86 12.20 -12.69
N VAL A 67 2.76 12.79 -13.11
CA VAL A 67 2.72 14.22 -13.49
C VAL A 67 2.17 15.08 -12.36
N THR A 68 1.07 14.63 -11.76
CA THR A 68 0.42 15.29 -10.63
C THR A 68 0.90 14.70 -9.31
N PRO A 69 0.61 15.38 -8.17
CA PRO A 69 0.89 14.80 -6.87
C PRO A 69 0.23 13.43 -6.69
N CYS A 70 0.92 12.52 -6.00
CA CYS A 70 0.33 11.26 -5.54
C CYS A 70 -0.88 11.52 -4.64
N LYS A 71 -1.74 10.51 -4.54
CA LYS A 71 -2.98 10.61 -3.76
C LYS A 71 -3.07 9.51 -2.73
N LEU A 72 -3.57 9.84 -1.55
CA LEU A 72 -4.01 8.90 -0.53
C LEU A 72 -5.52 9.09 -0.33
N PHE A 73 -6.28 8.02 -0.52
CA PHE A 73 -7.71 7.97 -0.34
C PHE A 73 -8.03 7.07 0.85
N GLU A 74 -8.61 7.67 1.88
CA GLU A 74 -9.09 7.00 3.08
C GLU A 74 -10.47 6.39 2.80
N ASN A 75 -10.68 5.12 3.12
CA ASN A 75 -11.97 4.44 3.02
C ASN A 75 -12.79 4.67 4.31
N ASP A 76 -14.09 4.37 4.29
CA ASP A 76 -14.98 4.43 5.45
C ASP A 76 -15.56 3.05 5.84
N GLY A 77 -14.92 1.99 5.36
CA GLY A 77 -15.34 0.60 5.46
C GLY A 77 -16.54 0.23 4.57
N ARG A 78 -17.13 1.19 3.86
CA ARG A 78 -18.31 0.98 2.99
C ARG A 78 -17.99 1.22 1.52
N GLY A 79 -16.73 1.48 1.20
CA GLY A 79 -16.27 1.78 -0.16
C GLY A 79 -16.54 3.23 -0.56
N HIS A 80 -16.76 4.13 0.40
CA HIS A 80 -16.70 5.56 0.16
C HIS A 80 -15.30 6.06 0.51
N PHE A 81 -14.73 6.87 -0.38
CA PHE A 81 -13.35 7.28 -0.28
C PHE A 81 -13.21 8.79 -0.19
N ARG A 82 -12.27 9.26 0.62
CA ARG A 82 -11.94 10.68 0.77
C ARG A 82 -10.46 10.92 0.46
N ASP A 83 -10.16 11.90 -0.39
CA ASP A 83 -8.78 12.39 -0.58
C ASP A 83 -8.27 13.06 0.70
N VAL A 84 -7.36 12.38 1.40
CA VAL A 84 -6.72 12.87 2.63
C VAL A 84 -5.28 13.29 2.41
N SER A 85 -4.77 13.23 1.17
CA SER A 85 -3.35 13.38 0.83
C SER A 85 -2.70 14.60 1.51
N ARG A 86 -3.28 15.79 1.30
CA ARG A 86 -2.75 17.04 1.86
C ARG A 86 -2.81 17.07 3.38
N LYS A 87 -3.88 16.51 3.96
CA LYS A 87 -4.07 16.46 5.42
C LYS A 87 -3.00 15.58 6.06
N LYS A 88 -2.69 14.44 5.44
CA LYS A 88 -1.74 13.44 5.93
C LYS A 88 -0.28 13.72 5.55
N GLY A 89 0.02 14.84 4.90
CA GLY A 89 1.39 15.17 4.47
C GLY A 89 1.86 14.46 3.19
N ILE A 90 0.98 13.66 2.56
CA ILE A 90 1.22 13.04 1.25
C ILE A 90 1.05 14.10 0.15
N GLY A 91 2.14 14.45 -0.52
CA GLY A 91 2.10 15.42 -1.60
C GLY A 91 3.43 15.64 -2.32
N GLY A 92 3.37 16.45 -3.38
CA GLY A 92 4.48 16.66 -4.32
C GLY A 92 4.39 15.73 -5.53
N SER A 93 4.82 16.23 -6.69
CA SER A 93 4.98 15.42 -7.90
C SER A 93 6.45 15.04 -8.02
N ASN A 94 6.74 13.74 -7.92
CA ASN A 94 8.11 13.21 -7.97
C ASN A 94 8.32 12.27 -9.15
N LEU A 95 7.48 12.34 -10.20
CA LEU A 95 7.56 11.40 -11.31
C LEU A 95 7.47 9.95 -10.81
N THR A 96 6.46 9.66 -9.97
CA THR A 96 6.31 8.38 -9.27
C THR A 96 5.79 7.28 -10.20
N TYR A 97 6.39 6.09 -10.10
CA TYR A 97 6.06 4.91 -10.89
C TYR A 97 5.49 3.75 -10.07
N GLY A 98 5.87 3.64 -8.80
CA GLY A 98 5.48 2.53 -7.95
C GLY A 98 5.38 2.95 -6.49
N ALA A 99 4.62 2.18 -5.72
CA ALA A 99 4.49 2.35 -4.28
C ALA A 99 4.27 0.99 -3.62
N ASN A 100 4.79 0.78 -2.41
CA ASN A 100 4.53 -0.41 -1.60
C ASN A 100 4.39 -0.01 -0.13
N TRP A 101 3.43 -0.66 0.54
CA TRP A 101 3.22 -0.52 1.98
C TRP A 101 4.00 -1.59 2.74
N GLY A 102 4.58 -1.21 3.88
CA GLY A 102 5.25 -2.13 4.80
C GLY A 102 5.62 -1.41 6.08
N ASP A 103 5.61 -2.14 7.19
CA ASP A 103 6.06 -1.65 8.50
C ASP A 103 7.60 -1.73 8.53
N LEU A 104 8.26 -0.63 8.13
CA LEU A 104 9.69 -0.60 7.84
C LEU A 104 10.52 -0.30 9.09
N ASP A 105 9.93 0.26 10.14
CA ASP A 105 10.59 0.53 11.42
C ASP A 105 10.05 -0.30 12.59
N GLN A 106 9.11 -1.21 12.35
CA GLN A 106 8.49 -2.13 13.32
C GLN A 106 7.70 -1.42 14.43
N ASP A 107 7.10 -0.28 14.15
CA ASP A 107 6.25 0.43 15.10
C ASP A 107 4.79 -0.05 15.09
N GLY A 108 4.42 -0.89 14.12
CA GLY A 108 3.09 -1.46 13.96
C GLY A 108 2.21 -0.74 12.95
N ASP A 109 2.63 0.41 12.43
CA ASP A 109 1.95 1.16 11.39
C ASP A 109 2.52 0.82 10.00
N LEU A 110 1.73 1.00 8.94
CA LEU A 110 2.22 0.78 7.58
C LEU A 110 2.92 2.04 7.05
N ASP A 111 4.21 1.95 6.79
CA ASP A 111 4.98 2.95 6.04
C ASP A 111 4.82 2.77 4.54
N LEU A 112 5.14 3.83 3.80
CA LEU A 112 5.01 3.84 2.35
C LEU A 112 6.35 4.13 1.67
N PHE A 113 6.87 3.14 0.95
CA PHE A 113 7.98 3.34 0.03
C PHE A 113 7.47 3.74 -1.35
N VAL A 114 7.98 4.85 -1.91
CA VAL A 114 7.65 5.31 -3.28
C VAL A 114 8.84 5.26 -4.22
N SER A 115 8.62 4.62 -5.37
CA SER A 115 9.56 4.51 -6.49
C SER A 115 9.38 5.67 -7.46
N ASN A 116 10.43 6.44 -7.69
CA ASN A 116 10.40 7.65 -8.51
C ASN A 116 11.43 7.62 -9.65
N LEU A 117 11.24 8.51 -10.62
CA LEU A 117 12.35 8.98 -11.45
C LEU A 117 13.10 10.08 -10.69
N GLY A 118 14.24 9.72 -10.12
CA GLY A 118 15.07 10.56 -9.26
C GLY A 118 15.25 9.92 -7.89
N ILE A 119 14.89 10.67 -6.84
CA ILE A 119 15.02 10.25 -5.45
C ILE A 119 13.78 9.44 -5.04
N ASN A 120 14.00 8.25 -4.50
CA ASN A 120 12.94 7.47 -3.83
C ASN A 120 12.70 8.03 -2.42
N TYR A 121 11.47 7.95 -1.94
CA TYR A 121 11.11 8.40 -0.60
C TYR A 121 10.51 7.25 0.21
N ILE A 122 10.76 7.28 1.51
CA ILE A 122 9.92 6.62 2.49
C ILE A 122 9.03 7.70 3.11
N TYR A 123 7.76 7.38 3.27
CA TYR A 123 6.85 8.15 4.09
C TYR A 123 6.62 7.33 5.35
N TRP A 124 7.23 7.77 6.45
CA TRP A 124 7.09 7.17 7.77
C TRP A 124 5.72 7.53 8.33
N ASN A 125 4.92 6.52 8.62
CA ASN A 125 3.60 6.71 9.19
C ASN A 125 3.73 7.06 10.67
N GLN A 126 2.93 8.02 11.15
CA GLN A 126 2.92 8.42 12.55
C GLN A 126 1.55 8.11 13.11
N SER A 127 1.30 6.83 13.43
CA SER A 127 0.03 6.35 14.01
C SER A 127 -1.20 6.70 13.19
N GLY A 128 -1.07 6.62 11.87
CA GLY A 128 -2.14 6.91 10.92
C GLY A 128 -2.46 8.40 10.78
N ASP A 129 -1.89 9.32 11.56
CA ASP A 129 -2.29 10.74 11.53
C ASP A 129 -1.54 11.55 10.47
N LEU A 130 -0.22 11.37 10.37
CA LEU A 130 0.64 12.10 9.45
C LEU A 130 1.74 11.20 8.89
N PHE A 131 2.22 11.54 7.70
CA PHE A 131 3.38 10.93 7.11
C PHE A 131 4.57 11.89 7.12
N GLU A 132 5.67 11.48 7.77
CA GLU A 132 6.95 12.16 7.66
C GLU A 132 7.70 11.67 6.43
N LYS A 133 7.95 12.59 5.48
CA LYS A 133 8.66 12.25 4.24
C LYS A 133 10.17 12.27 4.48
N ASP A 134 10.79 11.12 4.40
CA ASP A 134 12.23 10.97 4.37
C ASP A 134 12.71 10.59 2.95
N SER A 135 13.72 11.31 2.46
CA SER A 135 14.46 10.83 1.30
C SER A 135 15.32 9.68 1.77
N LEU A 136 15.19 8.49 1.17
CA LEU A 136 16.02 7.33 1.51
C LEU A 136 17.50 7.75 1.44
N SER A 137 18.08 8.12 2.58
CA SER A 137 19.34 8.88 2.65
C SER A 137 20.56 7.96 2.76
N LEU A 138 20.34 6.63 2.76
CA LEU A 138 21.35 5.67 3.19
C LEU A 138 22.16 4.97 2.09
N ALA A 139 21.96 5.27 0.80
CA ALA A 139 22.94 4.84 -0.21
C ALA A 139 22.96 5.76 -1.42
N MET A 140 23.47 6.97 -1.21
CA MET A 140 23.74 7.99 -2.22
C MET A 140 22.46 8.58 -2.83
N ASN A 141 22.44 9.89 -3.03
CA ASN A 141 21.49 10.60 -3.90
C ASN A 141 21.66 10.16 -5.36
N ASP A 142 21.64 8.86 -5.63
CA ASP A 142 21.77 8.27 -6.93
C ASP A 142 20.43 8.44 -7.61
N TYR A 143 20.35 9.53 -8.36
CA TYR A 143 19.24 9.84 -9.25
C TYR A 143 18.99 8.62 -10.14
N SER A 144 18.00 7.80 -9.77
CA SER A 144 17.73 6.52 -10.39
C SER A 144 16.38 6.57 -11.09
N TYR A 145 16.23 5.77 -12.13
CA TYR A 145 14.92 5.56 -12.75
C TYR A 145 14.29 4.31 -12.15
N THR A 146 13.77 4.43 -10.92
CA THR A 146 13.11 3.31 -10.24
C THR A 146 11.68 3.15 -10.77
N ARG A 147 11.40 2.00 -11.38
CA ARG A 147 10.10 1.71 -11.99
C ARG A 147 9.16 0.94 -11.07
N ALA A 148 9.73 0.14 -10.17
CA ALA A 148 8.98 -0.65 -9.21
C ALA A 148 9.88 -1.01 -8.03
N SER A 149 9.24 -1.45 -6.96
CA SER A 149 9.90 -2.02 -5.79
C SER A 149 9.10 -3.21 -5.26
N ALA A 150 9.73 -3.99 -4.39
CA ALA A 150 9.10 -5.02 -3.57
C ALA A 150 9.71 -4.98 -2.17
N LEU A 151 8.92 -5.38 -1.17
CA LEU A 151 9.36 -5.50 0.22
C LEU A 151 9.36 -6.97 0.63
N ALA A 152 10.42 -7.42 1.29
CA ALA A 152 10.54 -8.79 1.79
C ALA A 152 11.60 -8.88 2.89
N ASP A 153 11.38 -9.74 3.89
CA ASP A 153 12.41 -10.16 4.85
C ASP A 153 13.30 -11.23 4.17
N LEU A 154 14.49 -10.84 3.69
CA LEU A 154 15.33 -11.71 2.84
C LEU A 154 16.24 -12.65 3.64
N ASP A 155 16.50 -12.38 4.91
CA ASP A 155 17.32 -13.24 5.78
C ASP A 155 16.59 -13.81 6.99
N ALA A 156 15.27 -13.62 7.04
CA ALA A 156 14.39 -14.14 8.07
C ALA A 156 14.69 -13.56 9.47
N ASP A 157 15.20 -12.32 9.54
CA ASP A 157 15.51 -11.61 10.78
C ASP A 157 14.32 -10.82 11.34
N GLY A 158 13.23 -10.73 10.58
CA GLY A 158 11.98 -10.05 10.94
C GLY A 158 11.87 -8.64 10.37
N ASP A 159 12.93 -8.09 9.77
CA ASP A 159 12.94 -6.76 9.21
C ASP A 159 12.65 -6.79 7.71
N LEU A 160 11.89 -5.81 7.21
CA LEU A 160 11.59 -5.74 5.79
C LEU A 160 12.73 -5.08 5.02
N ASP A 161 13.29 -5.80 4.06
CA ASP A 161 14.21 -5.26 3.09
C ASP A 161 13.48 -4.68 1.87
N ILE A 162 14.15 -3.77 1.18
CA ILE A 162 13.62 -3.11 -0.02
C ILE A 162 14.37 -3.58 -1.25
N ILE A 163 13.67 -4.06 -2.26
CA ILE A 163 14.22 -4.40 -3.57
C ILE A 163 13.68 -3.40 -4.59
N THR A 164 14.57 -2.80 -5.39
CA THR A 164 14.20 -1.82 -6.42
C THR A 164 14.53 -2.33 -7.81
N ALA A 165 13.57 -2.20 -8.73
CA ALA A 165 13.75 -2.42 -10.15
C ALA A 165 14.09 -1.10 -10.84
N ASN A 166 15.38 -0.91 -11.13
CA ASN A 166 15.89 0.32 -11.73
C ASN A 166 16.11 0.14 -13.24
N GLY A 167 15.83 1.19 -14.00
CA GLY A 167 16.05 1.22 -15.44
C GLY A 167 17.03 2.30 -15.88
N ALA A 168 17.35 2.28 -17.18
CA ALA A 168 18.12 3.26 -17.95
C ALA A 168 19.56 3.55 -17.47
N VAL A 169 19.70 4.15 -16.29
CA VAL A 169 20.94 4.77 -15.78
C VAL A 169 21.42 4.15 -14.47
N SER A 170 20.74 3.13 -13.96
CA SER A 170 21.11 2.49 -12.70
C SER A 170 20.75 1.01 -12.67
N PHE A 171 21.47 0.24 -11.86
CA PHE A 171 21.18 -1.17 -11.61
C PHE A 171 20.09 -1.32 -10.56
N SER A 172 19.31 -2.40 -10.64
CA SER A 172 18.44 -2.82 -9.56
C SER A 172 19.23 -3.03 -8.27
N ARG A 173 18.64 -2.71 -7.12
CA ARG A 173 19.32 -2.74 -5.82
C ARG A 173 18.49 -3.47 -4.78
N ILE A 174 19.19 -4.06 -3.83
CA ILE A 174 18.63 -4.55 -2.57
C ILE A 174 19.16 -3.62 -1.47
N TYR A 175 18.26 -3.09 -0.67
CA TYR A 175 18.55 -2.33 0.53
C TYR A 175 18.19 -3.21 1.71
N ARG A 176 19.21 -3.61 2.46
CA ARG A 176 19.04 -4.38 3.67
C ARG A 176 18.66 -3.44 4.81
N ASN A 177 17.65 -3.78 5.59
CA ASN A 177 17.16 -2.96 6.70
C ASN A 177 17.47 -3.63 8.04
N PRO A 178 18.68 -3.47 8.59
CA PRO A 178 19.04 -4.10 9.86
C PRO A 178 18.52 -3.25 11.02
N LEU A 179 17.35 -3.60 11.57
CA LEU A 179 16.86 -3.03 12.80
C LEU A 179 17.54 -3.73 13.97
N ASN A 180 17.97 -2.95 14.97
CA ASN A 180 18.65 -3.49 16.15
C ASN A 180 17.67 -4.09 17.18
N GLN A 181 16.43 -4.39 16.79
CA GLN A 181 15.34 -4.80 17.67
C GLN A 181 14.69 -6.09 17.18
N SER A 182 15.31 -7.24 17.46
CA SER A 182 14.86 -8.55 16.95
C SER A 182 13.68 -9.15 17.73
N ASN A 183 12.53 -8.47 17.81
CA ASN A 183 11.34 -8.99 18.50
C ASN A 183 10.18 -9.20 17.52
N PHE A 184 10.25 -10.24 16.69
CA PHE A 184 9.15 -10.62 15.82
C PHE A 184 8.37 -11.83 16.36
N LEU A 185 7.09 -11.91 16.00
CA LEU A 185 6.26 -13.09 16.21
C LEU A 185 5.94 -13.72 14.84
N LYS A 186 6.22 -15.01 14.70
CA LYS A 186 5.74 -15.78 13.53
C LYS A 186 4.41 -16.44 13.90
N ILE A 187 3.36 -16.07 13.18
CA ILE A 187 2.00 -16.56 13.38
C ILE A 187 1.56 -17.33 12.14
N TRP A 188 1.18 -18.60 12.32
CA TRP A 188 0.60 -19.41 11.27
C TRP A 188 -0.91 -19.51 11.47
N THR A 189 -1.68 -19.12 10.45
CA THR A 189 -3.14 -19.25 10.44
C THR A 189 -3.52 -20.43 9.57
N GLU A 190 -4.29 -21.38 10.13
CA GLU A 190 -4.84 -22.51 9.39
C GLU A 190 -6.37 -22.40 9.35
N GLY A 191 -6.94 -22.37 8.15
CA GLY A 191 -8.40 -22.33 8.01
C GLY A 191 -9.03 -23.72 7.99
N ALA A 192 -10.25 -23.83 8.52
CA ALA A 192 -10.86 -25.11 8.88
C ALA A 192 -11.39 -25.96 7.70
N ALA A 193 -11.67 -25.39 6.51
CA ALA A 193 -12.30 -26.16 5.42
C ALA A 193 -11.89 -25.71 3.99
N SER A 194 -12.31 -24.52 3.55
CA SER A 194 -12.14 -24.03 2.17
C SER A 194 -11.02 -23.00 1.99
N ASN A 195 -10.47 -22.49 3.09
CA ASN A 195 -9.44 -21.46 3.14
C ASN A 195 -8.24 -21.95 3.96
N ARG A 196 -7.59 -23.04 3.53
CA ARG A 196 -6.54 -23.69 4.35
C ARG A 196 -5.39 -22.76 4.70
N SER A 197 -5.08 -21.78 3.84
CA SER A 197 -4.06 -20.77 4.06
C SER A 197 -4.47 -19.66 5.04
N GLY A 198 -5.69 -19.71 5.60
CA GLY A 198 -6.15 -18.74 6.59
C GLY A 198 -6.29 -17.31 6.08
N ILE A 199 -6.44 -17.11 4.76
CA ILE A 199 -6.57 -15.77 4.15
C ILE A 199 -7.79 -15.04 4.69
N GLY A 200 -7.63 -13.78 5.10
CA GLY A 200 -8.65 -12.98 5.78
C GLY A 200 -8.66 -13.17 7.29
N SER A 201 -7.72 -13.94 7.87
CA SER A 201 -7.54 -13.96 9.32
C SER A 201 -7.04 -12.60 9.79
N ASN A 202 -7.65 -12.12 10.87
CA ASN A 202 -7.27 -10.87 11.51
C ASN A 202 -6.50 -11.18 12.80
N ILE A 203 -5.35 -10.56 12.95
CA ILE A 203 -4.46 -10.70 14.10
C ILE A 203 -4.39 -9.34 14.77
N TRP A 204 -4.80 -9.29 16.05
CA TRP A 204 -4.64 -8.12 16.90
C TRP A 204 -3.66 -8.44 18.01
N LEU A 205 -2.65 -7.60 18.18
CA LEU A 205 -1.66 -7.69 19.25
C LEU A 205 -1.95 -6.60 20.28
N TYR A 206 -2.25 -6.97 21.52
CA TYR A 206 -2.51 -6.03 22.62
C TYR A 206 -1.42 -6.13 23.69
N ARG A 207 -1.23 -5.05 24.46
CA ARG A 207 -0.47 -5.12 25.71
C ARG A 207 -1.09 -6.16 26.65
N ALA A 208 -0.25 -6.96 27.31
CA ALA A 208 -0.69 -8.00 28.23
C ALA A 208 -1.66 -7.43 29.29
N GLY A 209 -2.82 -8.06 29.45
CA GLY A 209 -3.88 -7.62 30.36
C GLY A 209 -4.93 -6.67 29.76
N HIS A 210 -4.76 -6.23 28.52
CA HIS A 210 -5.63 -5.23 27.85
C HIS A 210 -6.28 -5.76 26.57
N ILE A 211 -6.56 -7.07 26.50
CA ILE A 211 -7.20 -7.67 25.31
C ILE A 211 -8.55 -6.99 25.06
N GLY A 212 -8.73 -6.44 23.86
CA GLY A 212 -9.96 -5.78 23.41
C GLY A 212 -10.04 -4.28 23.71
N ASP A 213 -9.01 -3.69 24.32
CA ASP A 213 -8.90 -2.24 24.52
C ASP A 213 -8.03 -1.61 23.41
N SER A 214 -8.65 -0.81 22.54
CA SER A 214 -7.97 -0.17 21.41
C SER A 214 -6.87 0.79 21.83
N ALA A 215 -6.93 1.37 23.03
CA ALA A 215 -5.87 2.24 23.55
C ALA A 215 -4.56 1.48 23.84
N HIS A 216 -4.62 0.14 23.85
CA HIS A 216 -3.50 -0.75 24.14
C HIS A 216 -3.22 -1.71 22.98
N LEU A 217 -3.78 -1.46 21.79
CA LEU A 217 -3.43 -2.16 20.57
C LEU A 217 -2.00 -1.78 20.17
N LEU A 218 -1.16 -2.79 19.98
CA LEU A 218 0.25 -2.66 19.55
C LEU A 218 0.42 -2.96 18.06
N GLY A 219 -0.56 -3.59 17.43
CA GLY A 219 -0.51 -3.87 16.01
C GLY A 219 -1.72 -4.67 15.54
N PHE A 220 -2.08 -4.47 14.28
CA PHE A 220 -3.14 -5.20 13.60
C PHE A 220 -2.65 -5.68 12.24
N ARG A 221 -2.89 -6.95 11.90
CA ARG A 221 -2.58 -7.49 10.57
C ARG A 221 -3.72 -8.36 10.09
N THR A 222 -4.20 -8.08 8.89
CA THR A 222 -5.01 -9.05 8.12
C THR A 222 -4.07 -9.89 7.26
N ILE A 223 -4.22 -11.21 7.28
CA ILE A 223 -3.54 -12.12 6.36
C ILE A 223 -4.18 -11.97 4.98
N ARG A 224 -3.61 -11.19 4.07
CA ARG A 224 -4.14 -11.02 2.71
C ARG A 224 -3.20 -11.65 1.68
N ILE A 225 -3.64 -11.77 0.44
CA ILE A 225 -2.79 -12.23 -0.66
C ILE A 225 -1.72 -11.16 -0.99
N GLU A 226 -2.01 -9.89 -0.69
CA GLU A 226 -1.12 -8.74 -0.91
C GLU A 226 -0.18 -8.44 0.27
N THR A 227 -0.60 -8.72 1.50
CA THR A 227 0.19 -8.52 2.74
C THR A 227 0.75 -9.83 3.32
N GLY A 228 0.40 -10.96 2.72
CA GLY A 228 0.98 -12.25 3.05
C GLY A 228 2.41 -12.25 2.53
N TYR A 229 3.38 -12.19 3.45
CA TYR A 229 4.83 -12.23 3.23
C TYR A 229 5.35 -13.55 2.62
N MET A 230 4.56 -14.16 1.74
CA MET A 230 4.84 -15.40 1.03
C MET A 230 4.11 -15.32 -0.32
N ALA A 231 4.81 -14.83 -1.34
CA ALA A 231 4.50 -15.27 -2.69
C ALA A 231 4.67 -16.80 -2.71
N GLY A 232 3.55 -17.51 -2.57
CA GLY A 232 3.40 -18.94 -2.79
C GLY A 232 4.49 -19.85 -2.24
N SER A 233 4.33 -20.31 -1.00
CA SER A 233 4.71 -21.69 -0.68
C SER A 233 3.45 -22.45 -0.29
N LEU A 234 2.95 -23.23 -1.24
CA LEU A 234 2.22 -24.44 -0.91
C LEU A 234 3.23 -25.60 -0.92
N PRO A 235 3.01 -26.64 -0.10
CA PRO A 235 3.82 -27.87 -0.15
C PRO A 235 3.77 -28.56 -1.51
#